data_AF-A0A928U592-F1
#
_entry.id   AF-A0A928U592-F1
#
_cell.length_a   1.000
_cell.length_b   1.000
_cell.length_c   1.000
_cell.angle_alpha   90.00
_cell.angle_beta   90.00
_cell.angle_gamma   90.00
#
_symmetry.space_group_name_H-M   'P 1'
#
loop_
_entity.id
_entity.type
_entity.pdbx_description
1 polymer ?
#
loop_
_entity_poly.entity_id
_entity_poly.type
_entity_poly.pdbx_seq_one_letter_code
_entity_poly.pdbx_strand_id
1 'polypeptide(L)' 'MKNKEEFKELYGWDDGNIYFMNEERKKEWCVSDNEELYNQLIEICRKYFKVNDVV' A
#
# COMPACT_ATOMS: atom_id res chain seq x y z
N MET A 1 -8.53 -23.63 -6.28
CA MET A 1 -8.23 -22.26 -6.76
C MET A 1 -7.74 -21.48 -5.56
N LYS A 2 -6.52 -20.90 -5.61
CA LYS A 2 -6.01 -20.07 -4.50
C LYS A 2 -6.86 -18.80 -4.47
N ASN A 3 -7.62 -18.59 -3.39
CA ASN A 3 -8.35 -17.34 -3.16
C ASN A 3 -7.33 -16.21 -3.23
N LYS A 4 -7.39 -15.41 -4.28
CA LYS A 4 -6.56 -14.22 -4.43
C LYS A 4 -7.16 -13.25 -3.43
N GLU A 5 -6.53 -13.11 -2.28
CA GLU A 5 -6.99 -12.20 -1.23
C GLU A 5 -7.09 -10.81 -1.84
N GLU A 6 -8.32 -10.31 -1.99
CA GLU A 6 -8.57 -8.96 -2.49
C GLU A 6 -8.30 -8.00 -1.34
N PHE A 7 -7.11 -7.38 -1.35
CA PHE A 7 -6.84 -6.20 -0.54
C PHE A 7 -7.66 -5.07 -1.14
N LYS A 8 -8.73 -4.67 -0.45
CA LYS A 8 -9.74 -3.82 -1.08
C LYS A 8 -9.39 -2.34 -1.02
N GLU A 9 -8.84 -1.83 0.09
CA GLU A 9 -8.72 -0.37 0.23
C GLU A 9 -7.50 0.07 1.05
N LEU A 10 -6.87 1.17 0.62
CA LEU A 10 -5.95 1.94 1.45
C LEU A 10 -6.77 2.50 2.61
N TYR A 11 -6.46 2.05 3.82
CA TYR A 11 -7.24 2.36 5.02
C TYR A 11 -6.74 3.63 5.71
N GLY A 12 -5.43 3.85 5.74
CA GLY A 12 -4.86 5.02 6.40
C GLY A 12 -3.36 5.20 6.17
N TRP A 13 -2.90 6.41 6.48
CA TRP A 13 -1.49 6.75 6.57
C TRP A 13 -1.30 7.58 7.85
N ASP A 14 -0.47 7.09 8.77
CA ASP A 14 -0.15 7.80 10.01
C ASP A 14 1.31 7.56 10.41
N ASP A 15 1.99 8.58 10.93
CA ASP A 15 3.40 8.52 11.39
C ASP A 15 4.39 7.83 10.41
N GLY A 16 4.17 7.96 9.10
CA GLY A 16 5.01 7.32 8.08
C GLY A 16 4.64 5.86 7.76
N ASN A 17 3.61 5.31 8.41
CA ASN A 17 3.12 3.95 8.21
C ASN A 17 1.87 3.91 7.33
N ILE A 18 1.81 2.93 6.43
CA ILE A 18 0.74 2.80 5.44
C ILE A 18 -0.06 1.54 5.73
N TYR A 19 -1.38 1.69 5.85
CA TYR A 19 -2.29 0.64 6.30
C TYR A 19 -3.30 0.28 5.23
N PHE A 20 -3.53 -1.01 5.04
CA PHE A 20 -4.57 -1.56 4.18
C PHE A 20 -5.54 -2.39 5.00
N MET A 21 -6.82 -2.33 4.64
CA MET A 21 -7.86 -3.15 5.26
C MET A 21 -8.21 -4.33 4.36
N ASN A 22 -8.20 -5.53 4.95
CA ASN A 22 -8.90 -6.67 4.37
C ASN A 22 -10.30 -6.74 5.01
N GLU A 23 -11.32 -6.27 4.28
CA GLU A 23 -12.69 -6.21 4.79
C GLU A 23 -13.28 -7.59 5.08
N GLU A 24 -12.95 -8.61 4.27
CA GLU A 24 -13.46 -9.98 4.43
C GLU A 24 -13.01 -10.59 5.76
N ARG A 25 -11.80 -10.23 6.20
CA ARG A 25 -11.20 -10.71 7.45
C ARG A 25 -11.27 -9.70 8.58
N LYS A 26 -11.80 -8.50 8.32
CA LYS A 26 -11.75 -7.34 9.23
C LYS A 26 -10.37 -7.15 9.85
N LYS A 27 -9.33 -7.28 9.03
CA LYS A 27 -7.94 -7.24 9.47
C LYS A 27 -7.21 -6.09 8.80
N GLU A 28 -6.62 -5.25 9.65
CA GLU A 28 -5.67 -4.23 9.22
C GLU A 28 -4.30 -4.85 8.98
N TRP A 29 -3.60 -4.32 7.97
CA TRP A 29 -2.23 -4.68 7.68
C TRP A 29 -1.38 -3.44 7.40
N CYS A 30 -0.33 -3.27 8.21
CA CYS A 30 0.69 -2.24 8.02
C CYS A 30 1.68 -2.73 6.95
N VAL A 31 1.66 -2.10 5.78
CA VAL A 31 2.61 -2.41 4.70
C VAL A 31 4.03 -2.00 5.06
N SER A 32 4.18 -0.97 5.90
CA SER A 32 5.49 -0.49 6.37
C SER A 32 6.22 -1.50 7.25
N ASP A 33 5.52 -2.49 7.83
CA ASP A 33 6.15 -3.62 8.56
C ASP A 33 6.87 -4.59 7.61
N ASN A 34 6.60 -4.53 6.30
CA ASN A 34 7.24 -5.35 5.29
C ASN A 34 8.12 -4.48 4.38
N GLU A 35 9.43 -4.51 4.61
CA GLU A 35 10.41 -3.67 3.91
C GLU A 35 10.35 -3.81 2.39
N GLU A 36 10.19 -5.02 1.86
CA GLU A 36 10.14 -5.27 0.41
C GLU A 36 8.93 -4.58 -0.22
N LEU A 37 7.75 -4.77 0.38
CA LEU A 37 6.50 -4.19 -0.13
C LEU A 37 6.46 -2.67 0.04
N TYR A 38 6.96 -2.18 1.16
CA TYR A 38 7.10 -0.74 1.39
C TYR A 38 7.98 -0.11 0.30
N ASN A 39 9.14 -0.70 0.01
CA ASN A 39 10.03 -0.22 -1.06
C ASN A 39 9.37 -0.26 -2.44
N GLN A 40 8.60 -1.31 -2.75
CA GLN A 40 7.83 -1.39 -4.00
C GLN A 40 6.81 -0.24 -4.11
N LEU A 41 6.11 0.07 -3.01
CA LEU A 41 5.14 1.16 -2.97
C LEU A 41 5.80 2.52 -3.21
N ILE A 42 6.93 2.79 -2.55
CA ILE A 42 7.70 4.03 -2.73
C ILE A 42 8.16 4.20 -4.18
N GLU A 43 8.62 3.13 -4.83
CA GLU A 43 9.00 3.17 -6.24
C GLU A 43 7.83 3.48 -7.17
N ILE A 44 6.63 2.97 -6.87
CA ILE A 44 5.41 3.33 -7.61
C ILE A 44 5.10 4.81 -7.44
N CYS A 45 5.11 5.32 -6.20
CA CYS A 45 4.89 6.74 -5.91
C CYS A 45 5.90 7.63 -6.65
N ARG A 46 7.20 7.30 -6.58
CA ARG A 46 8.26 8.02 -7.29
C ARG A 46 8.00 8.06 -8.79
N LYS A 47 7.64 6.93 -9.40
CA LYS A 47 7.33 6.88 -10.84
C LYS A 47 6.12 7.75 -11.17
N TYR A 48 5.07 7.67 -10.37
CA TYR A 48 3.86 8.47 -10.60
C TYR A 48 4.14 9.97 -10.49
N PHE A 49 4.79 10.42 -9.42
CA PHE A 49 5.05 11.84 -9.20
C PHE A 49 6.14 12.40 -10.13
N LYS A 50 7.19 11.62 -10.46
CA LYS A 50 8.20 12.04 -11.44
C LYS A 50 7.65 12.21 -12.85
N VAL A 51 6.63 11.44 -13.23
CA VAL A 51 5.92 11.60 -14.51
C VAL A 51 5.00 12.82 -14.48
N ASN A 52 4.54 13.23 -13.29
CA ASN A 52 3.67 14.39 -13.08
C ASN A 52 4.44 15.67 -12.68
N ASP A 53 5.78 15.68 -12.70
CA ASP A 53 6.63 16.89 -12.69
C ASP A 53 6.54 17.64 -14.03
N VAL A 54 5.30 17.87 -14.49
CA VAL A 54 4.95 18.91 -15.46
C VAL A 54 4.71 20.18 -14.65
N VAL A 55 5.80 20.85 -14.28
CA VAL A 55 5.80 22.26 -13.88
C VAL A 55 6.53 23.04 -14.97
#